data_AF-A0A916YQD5-F1
#
_entry.id   AF-A0A916YQD5-F1
#
_cell.length_a   1.000
_cell.length_b   1.000
_cell.length_c   1.000
_cell.angle_alpha   90.00
_cell.angle_beta   90.00
_cell.angle_gamma   90.00
#
_symmetry.space_group_name_H-M   'P 1'
#
loop_
_entity.id
_entity.type
_entity.pdbx_description
1 polymer ?
#
loop_
_entity_poly.entity_id
_entity_poly.type
_entity_poly.pdbx_seq_one_letter_code
_entity_poly.pdbx_strand_id
1 'polypeptide(L)'
;MGFRFQKRISILPGVRLNLSKSGASWSVGPRGASVNIGKRGIFGNVGIPGTGLSYRERLDKPAGRASAPARPSAAASLPDRVVARMTGDEVVLLDPQDRPLDPELVPAAKRLMKDDLKVFLDDHAADRNTELQKLRFLHHDIPRTTGSVTAGNAGKPSREQFFDQQSYMDALMRWRAEQANSGPDADALADALLVSLGALDWPAEINIALAVTGGRVLLDVDLPEIEDMPDATWKPVYTRLELVQKPMTKKDHGGFYLDHVCSILMRLAGHSFATSADIKTVALSAYTQRAASTGRVDDEYVATAEITRAQWAEVDLSGLGRIDPHQLLRRFGAKIETNARGKLLVQTPLS
;
A
#
# COMPACT_ATOMS: atom_id res chain seq x y z
N MET A 1 14.45 -1.87 52.85
CA MET A 1 13.42 -0.89 52.40
C MET A 1 13.27 -0.99 50.90
N GLY A 2 12.35 -1.83 50.40
CA GLY A 2 12.19 -2.05 48.96
C GLY A 2 11.07 -1.19 48.39
N PHE A 3 11.38 -0.34 47.40
CA PHE A 3 10.37 0.45 46.68
C PHE A 3 9.39 -0.47 45.94
N ARG A 4 8.09 -0.29 46.18
CA ARG A 4 7.01 -1.01 45.52
C ARG A 4 6.49 -0.18 44.36
N PHE A 5 6.76 -0.61 43.14
CA PHE A 5 6.23 0.02 41.93
C PHE A 5 4.87 -0.60 41.57
N GLN A 6 3.82 0.23 41.58
CA GLN A 6 2.48 -0.13 41.11
C GLN A 6 1.92 1.04 40.30
N LYS A 7 1.73 0.85 39.00
CA LYS A 7 1.17 1.88 38.10
C LYS A 7 -0.18 1.37 37.57
N ARG A 8 -1.24 2.17 37.80
CA ARG A 8 -2.59 1.93 37.28
C ARG A 8 -2.81 2.91 36.13
N ILE A 9 -3.07 2.38 34.94
CA ILE A 9 -3.27 3.17 33.73
C ILE A 9 -4.72 2.96 33.27
N SER A 10 -5.47 4.05 33.13
CA SER A 10 -6.82 4.05 32.56
C SER A 10 -6.69 4.21 31.06
N ILE A 11 -7.14 3.23 30.28
CA ILE A 11 -6.96 3.21 28.83
C ILE A 11 -8.21 3.75 28.14
N LEU A 12 -9.39 3.34 28.60
CA LEU A 12 -10.72 3.80 28.16
C LEU A 12 -11.70 3.77 29.35
N PRO A 13 -12.85 4.48 29.31
CA PRO A 13 -13.85 4.43 30.39
C PRO A 13 -14.31 2.99 30.65
N GLY A 14 -14.03 2.46 31.84
CA GLY A 14 -14.37 1.08 32.21
C GLY A 14 -13.28 0.03 31.98
N VAL A 15 -12.11 0.40 31.44
CA VAL A 15 -10.96 -0.53 31.27
C VAL A 15 -9.73 0.01 31.99
N ARG A 16 -9.23 -0.75 32.97
CA ARG A 16 -8.05 -0.38 33.78
C ARG A 16 -6.98 -1.46 33.74
N LEU A 17 -5.75 -1.05 33.43
CA LEU A 17 -4.58 -1.92 33.48
C LEU A 17 -3.83 -1.69 34.80
N ASN A 18 -3.61 -2.76 35.57
CA ASN A 18 -2.82 -2.75 36.80
C ASN A 18 -1.52 -3.54 36.58
N LEU A 19 -0.39 -2.82 36.63
CA LEU A 19 0.95 -3.37 36.46
C LEU A 19 1.67 -3.38 37.82
N SER A 20 2.20 -4.54 38.20
CA SER A 20 2.97 -4.73 39.45
C SER A 20 4.14 -5.71 39.25
N LYS A 21 5.07 -5.76 40.21
CA LYS A 21 6.24 -6.64 40.18
C LYS A 21 5.90 -8.14 40.01
N SER A 22 4.68 -8.57 40.34
CA SER A 22 4.21 -9.96 40.18
C SER A 22 3.42 -10.23 38.89
N GLY A 23 3.19 -9.22 38.03
CA GLY A 23 2.56 -9.37 36.72
C GLY A 23 1.55 -8.29 36.35
N ALA A 24 1.10 -8.33 35.10
CA ALA A 24 0.05 -7.49 34.54
C ALA A 24 -1.34 -8.11 34.77
N SER A 25 -2.31 -7.27 35.12
CA SER A 25 -3.73 -7.64 35.23
C SER A 25 -4.61 -6.52 34.68
N TRP A 26 -5.77 -6.86 34.16
CA TRP A 26 -6.68 -5.96 33.45
C TRP A 26 -8.08 -6.14 34.02
N SER A 27 -8.75 -5.02 34.26
CA SER A 27 -10.06 -4.92 34.89
C SER A 27 -11.01 -4.25 33.89
N VAL A 28 -12.08 -4.95 33.53
CA VAL A 28 -13.05 -4.51 32.53
C VAL A 28 -14.44 -4.47 33.17
N GLY A 29 -15.07 -3.30 33.15
CA GLY A 29 -16.45 -3.10 33.59
C GLY A 29 -16.67 -1.85 34.47
N PRO A 30 -17.94 -1.40 34.59
CA PRO A 30 -18.31 -0.25 35.40
C PRO A 30 -18.13 -0.50 36.91
N ARG A 31 -18.20 0.58 37.70
CA ARG A 31 -18.13 0.47 39.18
C ARG A 31 -19.31 -0.36 39.68
N GLY A 32 -19.03 -1.49 40.33
CA GLY A 32 -20.04 -2.42 40.85
C GLY A 32 -20.28 -3.65 39.98
N ALA A 33 -19.75 -3.72 38.75
CA ALA A 33 -19.79 -4.92 37.92
C ALA A 33 -18.52 -4.97 37.07
N SER A 34 -17.48 -5.65 37.57
CA SER A 34 -16.17 -5.66 36.91
C SER A 34 -15.52 -7.03 36.92
N VAL A 35 -14.93 -7.40 35.80
CA VAL A 35 -14.19 -8.63 35.61
C VAL A 35 -12.70 -8.33 35.66
N ASN A 36 -12.00 -8.99 36.58
CA ASN A 36 -10.55 -8.89 36.74
C ASN A 36 -9.89 -10.13 36.15
N ILE A 37 -9.02 -9.92 35.17
CA ILE A 37 -8.29 -10.98 34.48
C ILE A 37 -6.80 -10.81 34.85
N GLY A 38 -6.16 -11.89 35.29
CA GLY A 38 -4.73 -11.85 35.61
C GLY A 38 -4.15 -13.24 35.90
N LYS A 39 -2.84 -13.28 36.19
CA LYS A 39 -2.07 -14.53 36.39
C LYS A 39 -2.60 -15.47 37.50
N ARG A 40 -3.53 -15.01 38.35
CA ARG A 40 -4.12 -15.80 39.46
C ARG A 40 -5.55 -16.29 39.18
N GLY A 41 -6.07 -16.07 37.97
CA GLY A 41 -7.42 -16.48 37.58
C GLY A 41 -8.31 -15.32 37.14
N ILE A 42 -9.53 -15.65 36.72
CA ILE A 42 -10.55 -14.70 36.26
C ILE A 42 -11.54 -14.51 37.41
N PHE A 43 -11.74 -13.27 37.85
CA PHE A 43 -12.64 -12.96 38.96
C PHE A 43 -13.71 -11.99 38.53
N GLY A 44 -14.98 -12.37 38.64
CA GLY A 44 -16.13 -11.47 38.50
C GLY A 44 -16.45 -10.84 39.84
N ASN A 45 -16.55 -9.51 39.89
CA ASN A 45 -17.03 -8.78 41.07
C ASN A 45 -18.34 -8.10 40.74
N VAL A 46 -19.39 -8.38 41.51
CA VAL A 46 -20.68 -7.73 41.45
C VAL A 46 -20.96 -7.11 42.82
N GLY A 47 -21.19 -5.81 42.89
CA GLY A 47 -21.44 -5.11 44.14
C GLY A 47 -22.42 -3.97 43.91
N ILE A 48 -23.36 -3.83 44.83
CA ILE A 48 -24.40 -2.82 44.73
C ILE A 48 -23.81 -1.49 45.27
N PRO A 49 -23.72 -0.43 44.44
CA PRO A 49 -23.10 0.83 44.87
C PRO A 49 -23.86 1.45 46.05
N GLY A 50 -23.13 1.88 47.10
CA GLY A 50 -23.72 2.56 48.25
C GLY A 50 -24.22 1.66 49.39
N THR A 51 -24.22 0.34 49.24
CA THR A 51 -24.76 -0.60 50.25
C THR A 51 -23.70 -1.40 51.01
N GLY A 52 -22.43 -1.34 50.60
CA GLY A 52 -21.33 -2.11 51.19
C GLY A 52 -21.33 -3.61 50.85
N LEU A 53 -22.36 -4.10 50.12
CA LEU A 53 -22.50 -5.50 49.73
C LEU A 53 -21.80 -5.76 48.39
N SER A 54 -20.82 -6.66 48.40
CA SER A 54 -20.10 -7.11 47.20
C SER A 54 -19.91 -8.62 47.20
N TYR A 55 -20.17 -9.23 46.05
CA TYR A 55 -20.00 -10.64 45.77
C TYR A 55 -18.88 -10.81 44.75
N ARG A 56 -17.91 -11.66 45.08
CA ARG A 56 -16.76 -11.95 44.23
C ARG A 56 -16.75 -13.43 43.92
N GLU A 57 -16.87 -13.75 42.64
CA GLU A 57 -16.85 -15.12 42.16
C GLU A 57 -15.62 -15.36 41.28
N ARG A 58 -15.01 -16.53 41.47
CA ARG A 58 -13.86 -16.96 40.68
C ARG A 58 -14.38 -17.77 39.50
N LEU A 59 -14.24 -17.22 38.30
CA LEU A 59 -14.83 -17.71 37.06
C LEU A 59 -13.98 -18.80 36.37
N ASP A 60 -12.83 -19.17 36.94
CA ASP A 60 -11.88 -20.15 36.40
C ASP A 60 -11.80 -21.49 37.17
N LYS A 61 -12.85 -21.89 37.92
CA LYS A 61 -12.89 -23.23 38.55
C LYS A 61 -13.53 -24.27 37.61
N PRO A 62 -12.96 -25.49 37.48
CA PRO A 62 -13.69 -26.61 36.89
C PRO A 62 -14.82 -27.01 37.85
N ALA A 63 -16.04 -27.07 37.34
CA ALA A 63 -17.23 -27.38 38.13
C ALA A 63 -17.15 -28.82 38.67
N GLY A 64 -17.05 -28.93 40.00
CA GLY A 64 -17.26 -30.19 40.71
C GLY A 64 -18.74 -30.59 40.65
N ARG A 65 -18.97 -31.87 40.36
CA ARG A 65 -20.29 -32.54 40.33
C ARG A 65 -21.17 -32.17 41.52
N ALA A 66 -22.39 -31.71 41.23
CA ALA A 66 -23.59 -32.02 42.01
C ALA A 66 -24.79 -32.07 41.06
N SER A 67 -25.58 -33.13 41.20
CA SER A 67 -26.68 -33.60 40.38
C SER A 67 -28.00 -32.86 40.61
N ALA A 68 -28.77 -32.59 39.54
CA ALA A 68 -30.17 -33.00 39.36
C ALA A 68 -30.71 -32.47 38.00
N PRO A 69 -31.65 -33.18 37.35
CA PRO A 69 -31.85 -33.10 35.90
C PRO A 69 -32.84 -32.00 35.51
N ALA A 70 -32.46 -31.13 34.58
CA ALA A 70 -33.39 -30.19 33.94
C ALA A 70 -33.41 -30.46 32.43
N ARG A 71 -34.34 -31.35 32.04
CA ARG A 71 -34.91 -31.58 30.69
C ARG A 71 -33.91 -31.89 29.56
N PRO A 72 -34.30 -32.70 28.55
CA PRO A 72 -33.48 -32.82 27.35
C PRO A 72 -33.34 -31.41 26.76
N SER A 73 -32.09 -31.00 26.58
CA SER A 73 -31.70 -29.90 25.70
C SER A 73 -32.53 -30.05 24.42
N ALA A 74 -33.48 -29.14 24.22
CA ALA A 74 -33.96 -28.87 22.88
C ALA A 74 -32.68 -28.48 22.14
N ALA A 75 -32.21 -29.36 21.26
CA ALA A 75 -30.99 -29.16 20.50
C ALA A 75 -30.95 -27.71 20.06
N ALA A 76 -29.98 -26.94 20.57
CA ALA A 76 -29.87 -25.53 20.23
C ALA A 76 -29.82 -25.46 18.70
N SER A 77 -30.90 -24.97 18.11
CA SER A 77 -30.99 -24.83 16.66
C SER A 77 -30.26 -23.56 16.28
N LEU A 78 -29.51 -23.62 15.18
CA LEU A 78 -28.92 -22.42 14.59
C LEU A 78 -30.02 -21.35 14.39
N PRO A 79 -29.76 -20.08 14.72
CA PRO A 79 -30.71 -19.02 14.45
C PRO A 79 -30.90 -18.86 12.93
N ASP A 80 -32.07 -18.36 12.52
CA ASP A 80 -32.45 -18.19 11.11
C ASP A 80 -31.47 -17.31 10.31
N ARG A 81 -30.70 -16.48 11.01
CA ARG A 81 -29.65 -15.63 10.42
C ARG A 81 -28.46 -15.56 11.36
N VAL A 82 -27.27 -15.80 10.81
CA VAL A 82 -25.97 -15.56 11.46
C VAL A 82 -25.23 -14.51 10.64
N VAL A 83 -24.64 -13.52 11.32
CA VAL A 83 -23.89 -12.44 10.69
C VAL A 83 -22.43 -12.52 11.10
N ALA A 84 -21.52 -12.46 10.14
CA ALA A 84 -20.09 -12.30 10.39
C ALA A 84 -19.74 -10.82 10.50
N ARG A 85 -19.02 -10.43 11.55
CA ARG A 85 -18.51 -9.06 11.72
C ARG A 85 -17.05 -9.08 12.14
N MET A 86 -16.25 -8.18 11.60
CA MET A 86 -14.86 -8.01 11.99
C MET A 86 -14.74 -7.18 13.27
N THR A 87 -14.04 -7.70 14.28
CA THR A 87 -13.72 -7.01 15.54
C THR A 87 -12.22 -7.11 15.77
N GLY A 88 -11.49 -6.01 15.51
CA GLY A 88 -10.03 -6.07 15.43
C GLY A 88 -9.62 -6.94 14.25
N ASP A 89 -8.96 -8.06 14.54
CA ASP A 89 -8.45 -9.01 13.54
C ASP A 89 -9.26 -10.32 13.48
N GLU A 90 -10.30 -10.46 14.31
CA GLU A 90 -11.09 -11.68 14.44
C GLU A 90 -12.53 -11.49 13.96
N VAL A 91 -13.08 -12.53 13.32
CA VAL A 91 -14.50 -12.58 12.96
C VAL A 91 -15.29 -13.03 14.16
N VAL A 92 -16.25 -12.21 14.56
CA VAL A 92 -17.27 -12.57 15.54
C VAL A 92 -18.54 -12.95 14.77
N LEU A 93 -19.06 -14.15 15.05
CA LEU A 93 -20.37 -14.58 14.56
C LEU A 93 -21.44 -14.05 15.51
N LEU A 94 -22.45 -13.40 14.95
CA LEU A 94 -23.52 -12.73 15.69
C LEU A 94 -24.88 -13.35 15.36
N ASP A 95 -25.75 -13.41 16.37
CA ASP A 95 -27.16 -13.72 16.23
C ASP A 95 -27.95 -12.53 15.61
N PRO A 96 -29.25 -12.69 15.29
CA PRO A 96 -30.06 -11.59 14.74
C PRO A 96 -30.24 -10.40 15.69
N GLN A 97 -29.85 -10.52 16.95
CA GLN A 97 -29.90 -9.47 17.97
C GLN A 97 -28.51 -8.84 18.23
N ASP A 98 -27.54 -9.03 17.31
CA ASP A 98 -26.17 -8.52 17.40
C ASP A 98 -25.37 -9.05 18.61
N ARG A 99 -25.79 -10.16 19.21
CA ARG A 99 -25.04 -10.80 20.31
C ARG A 99 -24.11 -11.87 19.75
N PRO A 100 -22.95 -12.10 20.39
CA PRO A 100 -22.09 -13.23 20.04
C PRO A 100 -22.87 -14.55 20.03
N LEU A 101 -22.73 -15.29 18.93
CA LEU A 101 -23.34 -16.61 18.76
C LEU A 101 -22.82 -17.55 19.86
N ASP A 102 -23.71 -18.42 20.37
CA ASP A 102 -23.34 -19.44 21.35
C ASP A 102 -22.15 -20.28 20.83
N PRO A 103 -21.07 -20.46 21.61
CA PRO A 103 -19.92 -21.28 21.23
C PRO A 103 -20.27 -22.69 20.75
N GLU A 104 -21.35 -23.31 21.24
CA GLU A 104 -21.81 -24.63 20.79
C GLU A 104 -22.35 -24.62 19.35
N LEU A 105 -22.88 -23.47 18.90
CA LEU A 105 -23.43 -23.28 17.55
C LEU A 105 -22.39 -22.82 16.53
N VAL A 106 -21.25 -22.29 16.99
CA VAL A 106 -20.17 -21.79 16.11
C VAL A 106 -19.67 -22.85 15.11
N PRO A 107 -19.39 -24.12 15.49
CA PRO A 107 -18.96 -25.13 14.52
C PRO A 107 -20.00 -25.40 13.43
N ALA A 108 -21.29 -25.37 13.77
CA ALA A 108 -22.37 -25.58 12.83
C ALA A 108 -22.52 -24.37 11.88
N ALA A 109 -22.45 -23.15 12.41
CA ALA A 109 -22.46 -21.92 11.63
C ALA A 109 -21.26 -21.84 10.67
N LYS A 110 -20.05 -22.19 11.14
CA LYS A 110 -18.83 -22.26 10.31
C LYS A 110 -18.96 -23.23 9.14
N ARG A 111 -19.65 -24.37 9.35
CA ARG A 111 -19.88 -25.37 8.29
C ARG A 111 -20.87 -24.86 7.26
N LEU A 112 -21.95 -24.21 7.71
CA LEU A 112 -23.00 -23.68 6.85
C LEU A 112 -22.50 -22.50 5.99
N MET A 113 -21.79 -21.55 6.62
CA MET A 113 -21.32 -20.30 6.00
C MET A 113 -19.89 -20.41 5.48
N LYS A 114 -19.39 -21.63 5.20
CA LYS A 114 -17.97 -21.85 4.92
C LYS A 114 -17.44 -20.97 3.78
N ASP A 115 -18.17 -20.92 2.67
CA ASP A 115 -17.74 -20.19 1.47
C ASP A 115 -17.91 -18.68 1.67
N ASP A 116 -19.00 -18.24 2.31
CA ASP A 116 -19.22 -16.83 2.66
C ASP A 116 -18.16 -16.29 3.61
N LEU A 117 -17.78 -17.06 4.63
CA LEU A 117 -16.71 -16.68 5.58
C LEU A 117 -15.34 -16.66 4.91
N LYS A 118 -15.12 -17.51 3.91
CA LYS A 118 -13.89 -17.50 3.12
C LYS A 118 -13.80 -16.20 2.31
N VAL A 119 -14.85 -15.86 1.56
CA VAL A 119 -14.93 -14.62 0.78
C VAL A 119 -14.80 -13.40 1.69
N PHE A 120 -15.54 -13.36 2.80
CA PHE A 120 -15.49 -12.27 3.78
C PHE A 120 -14.07 -12.02 4.33
N LEU A 121 -13.36 -13.09 4.69
CA LEU A 121 -11.98 -13.00 5.18
C LEU A 121 -10.98 -12.66 4.06
N ASP A 122 -11.20 -13.15 2.85
CA ASP A 122 -10.37 -12.85 1.68
C ASP A 122 -10.49 -11.35 1.32
N ASP A 123 -11.70 -10.80 1.32
CA ASP A 123 -11.99 -9.39 1.06
C ASP A 123 -11.34 -8.48 2.12
N HIS A 124 -11.54 -8.78 3.41
CA HIS A 124 -10.91 -7.99 4.47
C HIS A 124 -9.38 -8.12 4.52
N ALA A 125 -8.82 -9.26 4.10
CA ALA A 125 -7.38 -9.38 3.91
C ALA A 125 -6.89 -8.51 2.74
N ALA A 126 -7.64 -8.48 1.64
CA ALA A 126 -7.34 -7.63 0.49
C ALA A 126 -7.37 -6.14 0.87
N ASP A 127 -8.41 -5.70 1.61
CA ASP A 127 -8.54 -4.33 2.12
C ASP A 127 -7.30 -3.91 2.92
N ARG A 128 -6.82 -4.77 3.82
CA ARG A 128 -5.61 -4.48 4.62
C ARG A 128 -4.33 -4.48 3.82
N ASN A 129 -4.30 -5.17 2.68
CA ASN A 129 -3.17 -5.19 1.76
C ASN A 129 -3.30 -4.12 0.66
N THR A 130 -4.27 -3.20 0.74
CA THR A 130 -4.48 -2.16 -0.28
C THR A 130 -3.24 -1.30 -0.51
N GLU A 131 -2.53 -0.90 0.55
CA GLU A 131 -1.29 -0.12 0.42
C GLU A 131 -0.20 -0.88 -0.35
N LEU A 132 -0.11 -2.21 -0.17
CA LEU A 132 0.81 -3.03 -0.97
C LEU A 132 0.39 -3.07 -2.45
N GLN A 133 -0.92 -3.10 -2.74
CA GLN A 133 -1.39 -3.06 -4.12
C GLN A 133 -1.10 -1.71 -4.78
N LYS A 134 -1.23 -0.59 -4.06
CA LYS A 134 -0.87 0.74 -4.57
C LYS A 134 0.59 0.79 -5.04
N LEU A 135 1.50 0.20 -4.26
CA LEU A 135 2.93 0.13 -4.62
C LEU A 135 3.18 -0.71 -5.88
N ARG A 136 2.42 -1.80 -6.10
CA ARG A 136 2.59 -2.69 -7.27
C ARG A 136 1.93 -2.18 -8.55
N PHE A 137 0.92 -1.31 -8.42
CA PHE A 137 0.07 -0.89 -9.53
C PHE A 137 0.09 0.61 -9.79
N LEU A 138 1.17 1.29 -9.43
CA LEU A 138 1.37 2.72 -9.69
C LEU A 138 1.12 3.09 -11.16
N HIS A 139 1.48 2.22 -12.10
CA HIS A 139 1.32 2.44 -13.54
C HIS A 139 -0.14 2.45 -14.04
N HIS A 140 -1.13 2.13 -13.20
CA HIS A 140 -2.54 2.12 -13.62
C HIS A 140 -3.12 3.52 -13.88
N ASP A 141 -2.43 4.58 -13.43
CA ASP A 141 -2.86 5.97 -13.61
C ASP A 141 -2.29 6.64 -14.87
N ILE A 142 -1.58 5.89 -15.72
CA ILE A 142 -0.96 6.42 -16.94
C ILE A 142 -2.05 7.07 -17.82
N PRO A 143 -1.86 8.33 -18.27
CA PRO A 143 -2.84 9.00 -19.10
C PRO A 143 -2.97 8.33 -20.46
N ARG A 144 -4.20 8.26 -20.97
CA ARG A 144 -4.50 7.69 -22.30
C ARG A 144 -4.32 8.68 -23.44
N THR A 145 -4.26 9.96 -23.11
CA THR A 145 -4.18 11.06 -24.06
C THR A 145 -2.81 11.70 -23.99
N THR A 146 -2.29 12.09 -25.15
CA THR A 146 -1.07 12.90 -25.24
C THR A 146 -1.43 14.37 -25.19
N GLY A 147 -0.79 15.11 -24.30
CA GLY A 147 -0.85 16.56 -24.20
C GLY A 147 -0.12 17.27 -25.32
N SER A 148 -0.22 18.59 -25.32
CA SER A 148 0.50 19.47 -26.23
C SER A 148 1.28 20.46 -25.39
N VAL A 149 2.60 20.50 -25.59
CA VAL A 149 3.45 21.54 -25.04
C VAL A 149 3.49 22.69 -26.04
N THR A 150 3.17 23.90 -25.58
CA THR A 150 3.23 25.08 -26.44
C THR A 150 4.63 25.66 -26.34
N ALA A 151 5.32 25.81 -27.47
CA ALA A 151 6.62 26.47 -27.51
C ALA A 151 6.50 27.90 -26.94
N GLY A 152 7.55 28.37 -26.25
CA GLY A 152 7.59 29.73 -25.73
C GLY A 152 7.43 30.77 -26.85
N ASN A 153 6.80 31.91 -26.55
CA ASN A 153 6.72 33.04 -27.51
C ASN A 153 8.04 33.85 -27.59
N ALA A 154 9.16 33.29 -27.12
CA ALA A 154 10.44 33.98 -27.09
C ALA A 154 10.91 34.31 -28.52
N GLY A 155 11.28 35.57 -28.76
CA GLY A 155 11.69 36.05 -30.07
C GLY A 155 10.57 36.14 -31.12
N LYS A 156 9.30 35.91 -30.74
CA LYS A 156 8.17 36.04 -31.66
C LYS A 156 8.04 37.50 -32.14
N PRO A 157 8.03 37.76 -33.46
CA PRO A 157 7.86 39.09 -33.99
C PRO A 157 6.53 39.70 -33.51
N SER A 158 6.57 40.96 -33.04
CA SER A 158 5.37 41.71 -32.68
C SER A 158 4.99 42.66 -33.81
N ARG A 159 3.68 42.91 -34.01
CA ARG A 159 3.20 43.76 -35.12
C ARG A 159 3.78 45.18 -35.07
N GLU A 160 4.04 45.68 -33.87
CA GLU A 160 4.56 47.03 -33.60
C GLU A 160 6.01 47.22 -34.07
N GLN A 161 6.76 46.14 -34.30
CA GLN A 161 8.15 46.20 -34.78
C GLN A 161 8.27 46.47 -36.28
N PHE A 162 7.16 46.48 -37.03
CA PHE A 162 7.18 46.53 -38.50
C PHE A 162 6.33 47.68 -39.05
N PHE A 163 6.84 48.34 -40.08
CA PHE A 163 6.17 49.46 -40.74
C PHE A 163 4.90 49.03 -41.49
N ASP A 164 4.97 47.94 -42.26
CA ASP A 164 3.87 47.41 -43.06
C ASP A 164 3.48 45.98 -42.67
N GLN A 165 2.29 45.55 -43.11
CA GLN A 165 1.76 44.22 -42.78
C GLN A 165 2.51 43.07 -43.47
N GLN A 166 3.09 43.31 -44.65
CA GLN A 166 3.76 42.26 -45.42
C GLN A 166 5.10 41.89 -44.76
N SER A 167 5.90 42.88 -44.35
CA SER A 167 7.14 42.68 -43.59
C SER A 167 6.91 41.95 -42.27
N TYR A 168 5.83 42.27 -41.55
CA TYR A 168 5.44 41.56 -40.33
C TYR A 168 5.11 40.09 -40.62
N MET A 169 4.30 39.82 -41.65
CA MET A 169 3.92 38.46 -42.01
C MET A 169 5.13 37.65 -42.47
N ASP A 170 6.06 38.24 -43.23
CA ASP A 170 7.30 37.57 -43.66
C ASP A 170 8.19 37.21 -42.46
N ALA A 171 8.37 38.14 -41.52
CA ALA A 171 9.14 37.88 -40.30
C ALA A 171 8.46 36.82 -39.41
N LEU A 172 7.14 36.87 -39.25
CA LEU A 172 6.37 35.89 -38.49
C LEU A 172 6.45 34.49 -39.14
N MET A 173 6.38 34.42 -40.47
CA MET A 173 6.49 33.15 -41.20
C MET A 173 7.91 32.57 -41.13
N ARG A 174 8.96 33.41 -41.19
CA ARG A 174 10.36 32.98 -40.97
C ARG A 174 10.57 32.47 -39.55
N TRP A 175 10.11 33.21 -38.54
CA TRP A 175 10.17 32.76 -37.15
C TRP A 175 9.43 31.44 -36.96
N ARG A 176 8.23 31.28 -37.52
CA ARG A 176 7.49 30.00 -37.49
C ARG A 176 8.25 28.87 -38.18
N ALA A 177 8.89 29.14 -39.31
CA ALA A 177 9.69 28.14 -40.03
C ALA A 177 10.95 27.76 -39.24
N GLU A 178 11.62 28.71 -38.61
CA GLU A 178 12.76 28.48 -37.72
C GLU A 178 12.35 27.65 -36.50
N GLN A 179 11.25 28.00 -35.84
CA GLN A 179 10.69 27.22 -34.73
C GLN A 179 10.34 25.79 -35.16
N ALA A 180 9.70 25.61 -36.33
CA ALA A 180 9.40 24.29 -36.86
C ALA A 180 10.66 23.46 -37.18
N ASN A 181 11.78 24.11 -37.51
CA ASN A 181 13.05 23.46 -37.82
C ASN A 181 13.93 23.23 -36.58
N SER A 182 13.64 23.88 -35.45
CA SER A 182 14.47 23.85 -34.22
C SER A 182 14.30 22.56 -33.40
N GLY A 183 13.34 21.71 -33.76
CA GLY A 183 12.91 20.60 -32.92
C GLY A 183 12.08 21.09 -31.72
N PRO A 184 11.66 20.18 -30.82
CA PRO A 184 10.93 20.56 -29.63
C PRO A 184 11.78 21.44 -28.71
N ASP A 185 11.16 22.52 -28.21
CA ASP A 185 11.72 23.39 -27.18
C ASP A 185 12.04 22.56 -25.93
N ALA A 186 13.32 22.27 -25.72
CA ALA A 186 13.78 21.35 -24.68
C ALA A 186 13.46 21.88 -23.27
N ASP A 187 13.53 23.20 -23.08
CA ASP A 187 13.24 23.85 -21.81
C ASP A 187 11.74 23.80 -21.53
N ALA A 188 10.90 24.17 -22.50
CA ALA A 188 9.44 24.06 -22.35
C ALA A 188 8.98 22.60 -22.12
N LEU A 189 9.66 21.63 -22.76
CA LEU A 189 9.37 20.22 -22.57
C LEU A 189 9.82 19.72 -21.19
N ALA A 190 10.98 20.17 -20.71
CA ALA A 190 11.46 19.87 -19.37
C ALA A 190 10.51 20.45 -18.30
N ASP A 191 10.09 21.71 -18.46
CA ASP A 191 9.12 22.35 -17.55
C ASP A 191 7.79 21.59 -17.53
N ALA A 192 7.28 21.19 -18.69
CA ALA A 192 6.04 20.41 -18.78
C ALA A 192 6.18 19.04 -18.10
N LEU A 193 7.33 18.38 -18.24
CA LEU A 193 7.63 17.12 -17.55
C LEU A 193 7.74 17.31 -16.04
N LEU A 194 8.39 18.37 -15.56
CA LEU A 194 8.48 18.70 -14.13
C LEU A 194 7.09 18.91 -13.52
N VAL A 195 6.20 19.62 -14.21
CA VAL A 195 4.81 19.80 -13.77
C VAL A 195 4.07 18.46 -13.79
N SER A 196 4.18 17.69 -14.88
CA SER A 196 3.44 16.42 -15.01
C SER A 196 3.89 15.36 -14.02
N LEU A 197 5.21 15.16 -13.86
CA LEU A 197 5.78 14.15 -12.97
C LEU A 197 5.74 14.60 -11.51
N GLY A 198 5.88 15.90 -11.24
CA GLY A 198 5.79 16.48 -9.90
C GLY A 198 4.38 16.51 -9.32
N ALA A 199 3.34 16.38 -10.16
CA ALA A 199 1.96 16.25 -9.71
C ALA A 199 1.57 14.81 -9.33
N LEU A 200 2.44 13.83 -9.54
CA LEU A 200 2.16 12.43 -9.23
C LEU A 200 2.19 12.19 -7.73
N ASP A 201 1.20 11.45 -7.24
CA ASP A 201 1.20 10.94 -5.87
C ASP A 201 2.11 9.72 -5.77
N TRP A 202 3.08 9.77 -4.86
CA TRP A 202 4.06 8.70 -4.64
C TRP A 202 3.90 8.15 -3.21
N PRO A 203 3.50 6.87 -3.06
CA PRO A 203 3.34 6.26 -1.73
C PRO A 203 4.67 5.94 -1.03
N ALA A 204 5.79 6.03 -1.75
CA ALA A 204 7.15 5.91 -1.24
C ALA A 204 8.00 7.04 -1.82
N GLU A 205 9.01 7.49 -1.07
CA GLU A 205 9.89 8.59 -1.48
C GLU A 205 10.68 8.20 -2.73
N ILE A 206 10.64 9.05 -3.75
CA ILE A 206 11.34 8.89 -5.03
C ILE A 206 11.86 10.27 -5.45
N ASN A 207 13.12 10.32 -5.85
CA ASN A 207 13.72 11.51 -6.45
C ASN A 207 14.00 11.25 -7.93
N ILE A 208 13.79 12.26 -8.77
CA ILE A 208 13.97 12.13 -10.22
C ILE A 208 14.77 13.33 -10.72
N ALA A 209 15.95 13.07 -11.26
CA ALA A 209 16.64 14.04 -12.09
C ALA A 209 16.26 13.85 -13.56
N LEU A 210 16.06 14.95 -14.27
CA LEU A 210 15.57 14.97 -15.65
C LEU A 210 16.53 15.75 -16.54
N ALA A 211 16.79 15.22 -17.73
CA ALA A 211 17.41 15.94 -18.83
C ALA A 211 16.66 15.70 -20.14
N VAL A 212 16.59 16.72 -20.99
CA VAL A 212 15.90 16.67 -22.28
C VAL A 212 16.86 17.07 -23.39
N THR A 213 16.95 16.27 -24.45
CA THR A 213 17.80 16.58 -25.62
C THR A 213 17.17 16.01 -26.89
N GLY A 214 16.76 16.87 -27.82
CA GLY A 214 16.27 16.44 -29.14
C GLY A 214 15.08 15.47 -29.09
N GLY A 215 14.17 15.64 -28.14
CA GLY A 215 13.04 14.73 -27.91
C GLY A 215 13.38 13.42 -27.18
N ARG A 216 14.64 13.22 -26.78
CA ARG A 216 15.03 12.19 -25.81
C ARG A 216 14.93 12.76 -24.41
N VAL A 217 14.24 12.04 -23.53
CA VAL A 217 14.09 12.33 -22.11
C VAL A 217 14.94 11.32 -21.35
N LEU A 218 15.88 11.79 -20.54
CA LEU A 218 16.65 10.97 -19.61
C LEU A 218 16.13 11.23 -18.20
N LEU A 219 15.70 10.17 -17.52
CA LEU A 219 15.31 10.18 -16.11
C LEU A 219 16.30 9.34 -15.31
N ASP A 220 16.96 9.98 -14.36
CA ASP A 220 17.76 9.33 -13.34
C ASP A 220 16.92 9.25 -12.06
N VAL A 221 16.63 8.03 -11.61
CA VAL A 221 15.56 7.73 -10.66
C VAL A 221 16.14 7.10 -9.40
N ASP A 222 15.99 7.83 -8.29
CA ASP A 222 16.29 7.36 -6.94
C ASP A 222 15.11 6.54 -6.42
N LEU A 223 15.32 5.23 -6.27
CA LEU A 223 14.30 4.29 -5.82
C LEU A 223 14.33 4.14 -4.31
N PRO A 224 13.17 3.94 -3.67
CA PRO A 224 13.13 3.63 -2.24
C PRO A 224 13.90 2.34 -1.96
N GLU A 225 14.53 2.27 -0.81
CA GLU A 225 15.28 1.12 -0.35
C GLU A 225 14.35 -0.05 -0.07
N ILE A 226 14.80 -1.27 -0.39
CA ILE A 226 14.01 -2.48 -0.13
C ILE A 226 13.75 -2.68 1.37
N GLU A 227 14.61 -2.14 2.23
CA GLU A 227 14.49 -2.20 3.68
C GLU A 227 13.31 -1.35 4.22
N ASP A 228 12.93 -0.29 3.51
CA ASP A 228 11.81 0.59 3.86
C ASP A 228 10.48 0.12 3.27
N MET A 229 10.50 -0.96 2.47
CA MET A 229 9.31 -1.55 1.88
C MET A 229 8.54 -2.46 2.84
N PRO A 230 7.21 -2.58 2.67
CA PRO A 230 6.41 -3.53 3.44
C PRO A 230 6.91 -4.97 3.31
N ASP A 231 7.29 -5.57 4.44
CA ASP A 231 7.87 -6.91 4.52
C ASP A 231 6.87 -7.98 4.97
N ALA A 232 5.59 -7.64 5.09
CA ALA A 232 4.55 -8.54 5.58
C ALA A 232 3.22 -8.38 4.86
N THR A 233 2.41 -9.44 4.85
CA THR A 233 1.09 -9.48 4.22
C THR A 233 0.03 -9.96 5.21
N TRP A 234 -1.17 -9.40 5.12
CA TRP A 234 -2.33 -9.93 5.83
C TRP A 234 -2.85 -11.17 5.12
N LYS A 235 -2.97 -12.27 5.86
CA LYS A 235 -3.52 -13.54 5.35
C LYS A 235 -4.65 -14.03 6.24
N PRO A 236 -5.73 -14.57 5.64
CA PRO A 236 -6.81 -15.14 6.41
C PRO A 236 -6.46 -16.51 6.97
N VAL A 237 -6.89 -16.77 8.20
CA VAL A 237 -6.83 -18.07 8.87
C VAL A 237 -8.25 -18.57 9.08
N TYR A 238 -8.81 -19.23 8.06
CA TYR A 238 -10.22 -19.65 8.04
C TYR A 238 -10.63 -20.55 9.21
N THR A 239 -9.70 -21.34 9.76
CA THR A 239 -10.00 -22.22 10.89
C THR A 239 -10.30 -21.44 12.16
N ARG A 240 -9.48 -20.41 12.44
CA ARG A 240 -9.61 -19.52 13.60
C ARG A 240 -10.53 -18.33 13.34
N LEU A 241 -10.90 -18.09 12.07
CA LEU A 241 -11.63 -16.92 11.61
C LEU A 241 -10.94 -15.62 12.01
N GLU A 242 -9.67 -15.50 11.70
CA GLU A 242 -8.88 -14.29 12.00
C GLU A 242 -8.02 -13.90 10.80
N LEU A 243 -7.58 -12.65 10.77
CA LEU A 243 -6.54 -12.15 9.91
C LEU A 243 -5.23 -12.12 10.67
N VAL A 244 -4.18 -12.65 10.05
CA VAL A 244 -2.84 -12.61 10.62
C VAL A 244 -1.88 -11.92 9.67
N GLN A 245 -1.06 -11.03 10.22
CA GLN A 245 0.07 -10.49 9.49
C GLN A 245 1.18 -11.56 9.44
N LYS A 246 1.60 -11.94 8.25
CA LYS A 246 2.69 -12.89 8.02
C LYS A 246 3.85 -12.19 7.32
N PRO A 247 5.08 -12.28 7.87
CA PRO A 247 6.27 -11.86 7.16
C PRO A 247 6.39 -12.55 5.80
N MET A 248 6.83 -11.80 4.80
CA MET A 248 7.17 -12.32 3.48
C MET A 248 8.44 -13.16 3.56
N THR A 249 8.55 -14.14 2.65
CA THR A 249 9.86 -14.78 2.45
C THR A 249 10.79 -13.79 1.76
N LYS A 250 12.12 -13.98 1.87
CA LYS A 250 13.09 -13.12 1.16
C LYS A 250 12.83 -13.05 -0.34
N LYS A 251 12.40 -14.16 -0.94
CA LYS A 251 12.05 -14.26 -2.35
C LYS A 251 10.79 -13.45 -2.67
N ASP A 252 9.76 -13.55 -1.83
CA ASP A 252 8.51 -12.82 -2.03
C ASP A 252 8.72 -11.32 -1.84
N HIS A 253 9.53 -10.90 -0.86
CA HIS A 253 9.86 -9.50 -0.64
C HIS A 253 10.67 -8.92 -1.82
N GLY A 254 11.66 -9.67 -2.33
CA GLY A 254 12.38 -9.29 -3.54
C GLY A 254 11.49 -9.22 -4.79
N GLY A 255 10.53 -10.15 -4.93
CA GLY A 255 9.53 -10.12 -6.00
C GLY A 255 8.59 -8.93 -5.90
N PHE A 256 8.13 -8.61 -4.69
CA PHE A 256 7.33 -7.42 -4.40
C PHE A 256 8.08 -6.14 -4.79
N TYR A 257 9.35 -6.03 -4.41
CA TYR A 257 10.18 -4.88 -4.75
C TYR A 257 10.43 -4.78 -6.26
N LEU A 258 10.68 -5.90 -6.95
CA LEU A 258 10.78 -5.92 -8.41
C LEU A 258 9.50 -5.39 -9.08
N ASP A 259 8.33 -5.85 -8.63
CA ASP A 259 7.04 -5.38 -9.16
C ASP A 259 6.86 -3.87 -8.96
N HIS A 260 7.22 -3.37 -7.77
CA HIS A 260 7.19 -1.95 -7.45
C HIS A 260 8.10 -1.14 -8.37
N VAL A 261 9.37 -1.53 -8.51
CA VAL A 261 10.34 -0.88 -9.41
C VAL A 261 9.84 -0.88 -10.85
N CYS A 262 9.37 -2.02 -11.37
CA CYS A 262 8.85 -2.08 -12.74
C CYS A 262 7.61 -1.20 -12.92
N SER A 263 6.74 -1.11 -11.91
CA SER A 263 5.58 -0.22 -11.93
C SER A 263 5.99 1.26 -11.91
N ILE A 264 7.03 1.65 -11.17
CA ILE A 264 7.58 3.02 -11.20
C ILE A 264 8.05 3.35 -12.61
N LEU A 265 8.91 2.49 -13.18
CA LEU A 265 9.50 2.72 -14.51
C LEU A 265 8.43 2.83 -15.61
N MET A 266 7.43 1.94 -15.57
CA MET A 266 6.31 2.00 -16.52
C MET A 266 5.48 3.27 -16.35
N ARG A 267 5.20 3.69 -15.10
CA ARG A 267 4.50 4.95 -14.81
C ARG A 267 5.27 6.15 -15.34
N LEU A 268 6.56 6.25 -15.05
CA LEU A 268 7.41 7.35 -15.51
C LEU A 268 7.48 7.42 -17.03
N ALA A 269 7.68 6.29 -17.71
CA ALA A 269 7.65 6.24 -19.17
C ALA A 269 6.30 6.70 -19.73
N GLY A 270 5.20 6.18 -19.19
CA GLY A 270 3.86 6.50 -19.67
C GLY A 270 3.45 7.94 -19.50
N HIS A 271 3.69 8.51 -18.30
CA HIS A 271 3.44 9.93 -18.05
C HIS A 271 4.34 10.82 -18.90
N SER A 272 5.61 10.46 -19.07
CA SER A 272 6.51 11.20 -19.96
C SER A 272 5.99 11.23 -21.41
N PHE A 273 5.63 10.08 -21.98
CA PHE A 273 5.08 10.02 -23.34
C PHE A 273 3.73 10.73 -23.48
N ALA A 274 2.94 10.79 -22.40
CA ALA A 274 1.68 11.51 -22.34
C ALA A 274 1.88 13.02 -22.28
N THR A 275 3.01 13.55 -21.80
CA THR A 275 3.23 15.00 -21.71
C THR A 275 3.23 15.70 -23.07
N SER A 276 3.95 15.14 -24.06
CA SER A 276 4.04 15.72 -25.41
C SER A 276 4.31 14.65 -26.46
N ALA A 277 3.74 14.80 -27.65
CA ALA A 277 4.03 13.97 -28.81
C ALA A 277 5.48 14.11 -29.33
N ASP A 278 6.18 15.15 -28.89
CA ASP A 278 7.55 15.43 -29.29
C ASP A 278 8.60 14.56 -28.58
N ILE A 279 8.25 13.96 -27.45
CA ILE A 279 9.12 13.00 -26.76
C ILE A 279 9.20 11.73 -27.60
N LYS A 280 10.34 11.45 -28.22
CA LYS A 280 10.56 10.30 -29.10
C LYS A 280 11.14 9.11 -28.35
N THR A 281 11.89 9.37 -27.27
CA THR A 281 12.53 8.33 -26.47
C THR A 281 12.52 8.73 -25.00
N VAL A 282 12.27 7.76 -24.12
CA VAL A 282 12.41 7.90 -22.67
C VAL A 282 13.46 6.88 -22.20
N ALA A 283 14.58 7.39 -21.71
CA ALA A 283 15.65 6.63 -21.09
C ALA A 283 15.52 6.73 -19.57
N LEU A 284 15.51 5.59 -18.90
CA LEU A 284 15.35 5.45 -17.46
C LEU A 284 16.61 4.77 -16.90
N SER A 285 17.24 5.41 -15.94
CA SER A 285 18.30 4.83 -15.11
C SER A 285 17.86 4.87 -13.67
N ALA A 286 17.64 3.71 -13.05
CA ALA A 286 17.11 3.63 -11.69
C ALA A 286 18.14 3.04 -10.74
N TYR A 287 18.41 3.73 -9.65
CA TYR A 287 19.36 3.31 -8.62
C TYR A 287 18.70 3.20 -7.24
N THR A 288 19.35 2.47 -6.35
CA THR A 288 18.96 2.37 -4.94
C THR A 288 20.23 2.38 -4.09
N GLN A 289 20.15 2.95 -2.90
CA GLN A 289 21.26 3.05 -1.98
C GLN A 289 21.47 1.74 -1.23
N ARG A 290 22.69 1.19 -1.29
CA ARG A 290 23.02 -0.05 -0.58
C ARG A 290 24.28 0.10 0.24
N ALA A 291 24.28 -0.54 1.42
CA ALA A 291 25.46 -0.61 2.26
C ALA A 291 26.56 -1.42 1.57
N ALA A 292 27.66 -0.74 1.25
CA ALA A 292 28.88 -1.34 0.76
C ALA A 292 29.61 -2.11 1.87
N SER A 293 30.48 -3.03 1.48
CA SER A 293 31.36 -3.76 2.41
C SER A 293 32.31 -2.85 3.20
N THR A 294 32.48 -1.61 2.75
CA THR A 294 33.26 -0.55 3.40
C THR A 294 32.49 0.19 4.49
N GLY A 295 31.18 -0.07 4.65
CA GLY A 295 30.29 0.66 5.55
C GLY A 295 29.81 2.02 5.00
N ARG A 296 30.18 2.36 3.76
CA ARG A 296 29.60 3.49 3.00
C ARG A 296 28.30 3.05 2.33
N VAL A 297 27.46 4.01 2.00
CA VAL A 297 26.27 3.81 1.18
C VAL A 297 26.67 4.21 -0.24
N ASP A 298 26.53 3.29 -1.19
CA ASP A 298 26.82 3.52 -2.60
C ASP A 298 25.52 3.43 -3.42
N ASP A 299 25.42 4.26 -4.46
CA ASP A 299 24.31 4.21 -5.42
C ASP A 299 24.53 3.04 -6.38
N GLU A 300 23.67 2.03 -6.29
CA GLU A 300 23.66 0.90 -7.22
C GLU A 300 22.51 1.05 -8.21
N TYR A 301 22.85 1.30 -9.48
CA TYR A 301 21.89 1.21 -10.58
C TYR A 301 21.38 -0.22 -10.71
N VAL A 302 20.07 -0.43 -10.61
CA VAL A 302 19.44 -1.75 -10.57
C VAL A 302 18.49 -2.03 -11.74
N ALA A 303 18.11 -0.98 -12.47
CA ALA A 303 17.26 -1.10 -13.64
C ALA A 303 17.60 -0.01 -14.66
N THR A 304 17.68 -0.40 -15.93
CA THR A 304 17.73 0.57 -17.03
C THR A 304 16.77 0.20 -18.15
N ALA A 305 16.17 1.19 -18.78
CA ALA A 305 15.27 0.99 -19.91
C ALA A 305 15.33 2.19 -20.86
N GLU A 306 15.47 1.93 -22.16
CA GLU A 306 15.34 2.96 -23.18
C GLU A 306 14.18 2.59 -24.09
N ILE A 307 13.08 3.34 -23.97
CA ILE A 307 11.82 3.05 -24.63
C ILE A 307 11.60 4.12 -25.69
N THR A 308 11.27 3.69 -26.90
CA THR A 308 10.91 4.59 -28.00
C THR A 308 9.40 4.82 -28.03
N ARG A 309 8.96 5.95 -28.59
CA ARG A 309 7.55 6.24 -28.81
C ARG A 309 6.88 5.17 -29.69
N ALA A 310 7.61 4.60 -30.65
CA ALA A 310 7.10 3.54 -31.51
C ALA A 310 6.77 2.28 -30.69
N GLN A 311 7.67 1.86 -29.80
CA GLN A 311 7.41 0.76 -28.87
C GLN A 311 6.24 1.09 -27.93
N TRP A 312 6.21 2.30 -27.39
CA TRP A 312 5.14 2.72 -26.48
C TRP A 312 3.75 2.74 -27.15
N ALA A 313 3.69 3.06 -28.44
CA ALA A 313 2.44 3.04 -29.21
C ALA A 313 1.83 1.63 -29.37
N GLU A 314 2.60 0.56 -29.13
CA GLU A 314 2.11 -0.82 -29.12
C GLU A 314 1.37 -1.18 -27.81
N VAL A 315 1.48 -0.34 -26.77
CA VAL A 315 0.90 -0.61 -25.45
C VAL A 315 -0.60 -0.29 -25.45
N ASP A 316 -1.42 -1.27 -25.07
CA ASP A 316 -2.85 -1.04 -24.82
C ASP A 316 -3.09 -0.35 -23.47
N LEU A 317 -3.12 0.98 -23.49
CA LEU A 317 -3.39 1.81 -22.31
C LEU A 317 -4.84 1.66 -21.77
N SER A 318 -5.75 1.03 -22.53
CA SER A 318 -7.10 0.72 -22.03
C SER A 318 -7.11 -0.50 -21.11
N GLY A 319 -6.11 -1.39 -21.26
CA GLY A 319 -5.97 -2.66 -20.57
C GLY A 319 -4.82 -2.74 -19.57
N LEU A 320 -4.36 -1.60 -19.01
CA LEU A 320 -3.18 -1.53 -18.12
C LEU A 320 -3.16 -2.60 -17.02
N GLY A 321 -4.29 -2.87 -16.37
CA GLY A 321 -4.38 -3.88 -15.29
C GLY A 321 -4.17 -5.34 -15.73
N ARG A 322 -4.02 -5.61 -17.03
CA ARG A 322 -3.67 -6.93 -17.58
C ARG A 322 -2.20 -7.02 -18.00
N ILE A 323 -1.48 -5.90 -17.98
CA ILE A 323 -0.09 -5.82 -18.39
C ILE A 323 0.78 -6.20 -17.20
N ASP A 324 1.73 -7.10 -17.45
CA ASP A 324 2.84 -7.36 -16.54
C ASP A 324 3.96 -6.34 -16.88
N PRO A 325 4.25 -5.34 -16.01
CA PRO A 325 5.23 -4.31 -16.31
C PRO A 325 6.62 -4.88 -16.54
N HIS A 326 7.02 -5.91 -15.80
CA HIS A 326 8.34 -6.52 -15.93
C HIS A 326 8.50 -7.19 -17.29
N GLN A 327 7.50 -7.96 -17.74
CA GLN A 327 7.53 -8.58 -19.07
C GLN A 327 7.50 -7.53 -20.19
N LEU A 328 6.70 -6.48 -20.06
CA LEU A 328 6.63 -5.41 -21.04
C LEU A 328 7.96 -4.65 -21.16
N LEU A 329 8.54 -4.24 -20.04
CA LEU A 329 9.84 -3.56 -20.00
C LEU A 329 10.94 -4.44 -20.63
N ARG A 330 10.96 -5.75 -20.32
CA ARG A 330 11.90 -6.69 -20.95
C ARG A 330 11.68 -6.82 -22.46
N ARG A 331 10.44 -6.81 -22.95
CA ARG A 331 10.14 -6.79 -24.39
C ARG A 331 10.70 -5.52 -25.05
N PHE A 332 10.72 -4.40 -24.34
CA PHE A 332 11.33 -3.15 -24.82
C PHE A 332 12.87 -3.11 -24.67
N GLY A 333 13.49 -4.15 -24.13
CA GLY A 333 14.93 -4.24 -23.97
C GLY A 333 15.46 -3.70 -22.65
N ALA A 334 14.59 -3.50 -21.64
CA ALA A 334 15.03 -3.11 -20.32
C ALA A 334 15.94 -4.15 -19.68
N LYS A 335 17.00 -3.67 -19.01
CA LYS A 335 17.91 -4.47 -18.21
C LYS A 335 17.48 -4.43 -16.76
N ILE A 336 16.75 -5.45 -16.33
CA ILE A 336 16.25 -5.62 -14.97
C ILE A 336 16.41 -7.09 -14.63
N GLU A 337 17.41 -7.41 -13.80
CA GLU A 337 17.76 -8.79 -13.49
C GLU A 337 17.76 -9.03 -11.98
N THR A 338 17.36 -10.24 -11.57
CA THR A 338 17.35 -10.65 -10.16
C THR A 338 18.16 -11.91 -9.95
N ASN A 339 18.80 -12.03 -8.78
CA ASN A 339 19.35 -13.32 -8.34
C ASN A 339 18.25 -14.31 -7.88
N ALA A 340 18.66 -15.52 -7.49
CA ALA A 340 17.75 -16.57 -7.00
C ALA A 340 16.90 -16.19 -5.77
N ARG A 341 17.28 -15.14 -5.04
CA ARG A 341 16.55 -14.61 -3.87
C ARG A 341 15.69 -13.39 -4.20
N GLY A 342 15.61 -12.98 -5.46
CA GLY A 342 14.84 -11.81 -5.88
C GLY A 342 15.55 -10.47 -5.66
N LYS A 343 16.84 -10.45 -5.30
CA LYS A 343 17.60 -9.19 -5.19
C LYS A 343 17.97 -8.70 -6.59
N LEU A 344 17.66 -7.43 -6.89
CA LEU A 344 18.03 -6.78 -8.15
C LEU A 344 19.56 -6.66 -8.30
N LEU A 345 20.05 -7.02 -9.48
CA LEU A 345 21.45 -6.99 -9.87
C LEU A 345 21.84 -5.63 -10.45
N VAL A 346 23.10 -5.26 -10.27
CA VAL A 346 23.65 -3.98 -10.75
C VAL A 346 23.64 -3.92 -12.27
N GLN A 347 23.28 -2.76 -12.81
CA GLN A 347 23.19 -2.44 -14.22
C GLN A 347 24.09 -1.24 -14.56
N THR A 348 24.43 -1.08 -15.84
CA THR A 348 25.13 0.12 -16.33
C THR A 348 24.10 1.21 -16.60
N PRO A 349 24.24 2.43 -16.02
CA PRO A 349 23.34 3.54 -16.29
C PRO A 349 23.41 4.00 -17.74
N LEU A 350 22.31 4.60 -18.21
CA LEU A 350 22.23 5.26 -19.51
C LEU A 350 22.79 6.68 -19.39
N SER A 351 23.48 7.13 -20.45
CA SER A 351 24.02 8.48 -20.61
C SER A 351 23.17 9.35 -21.50
#